data_AF-A0A482D7R0-F1
#
_entry.id   AF-A0A482D7R0-F1
#
_cell.length_a   1.000
_cell.length_b   1.000
_cell.length_c   1.000
_cell.angle_alpha   90.00
_cell.angle_beta   90.00
_cell.angle_gamma   90.00
#
_symmetry.space_group_name_H-M   'P 1'
#
loop_
_entity.id
_entity.type
_entity.pdbx_description
1 polymer ?
#
loop_
_entity_poly.entity_id
_entity_poly.type
_entity_poly.pdbx_seq_one_letter_code
_entity_poly.pdbx_strand_id
1 'polypeptide(L)'
;MKAQEKKSLSLLIDEILTTTEKIMLAKRLAVILMLSGNTPQHKIADALKVSPTTVVKISLGIEIGKFDSILKISKSERADMEKIIWNILTAGGFMPPKVGRKYWKKYSKQSN
;
A
#
# COMPACT_ATOMS: atom_id res chain seq x y z
N MET A 1 23.79 11.87 -10.37
CA MET A 1 23.92 10.39 -10.34
C MET A 1 22.62 9.67 -9.93
N LYS A 2 21.86 10.12 -8.90
CA LYS A 2 20.61 9.46 -8.44
C LYS A 2 19.48 9.29 -9.47
N ALA A 3 19.39 10.15 -10.49
CA ALA A 3 18.29 10.12 -11.46
C ALA A 3 18.42 8.97 -12.48
N GLN A 4 19.64 8.58 -12.85
CA GLN A 4 19.89 7.56 -13.86
C GLN A 4 19.61 6.15 -13.31
N GLU A 5 19.94 5.92 -12.04
CA GLU A 5 19.65 4.69 -11.30
C GLU A 5 18.15 4.46 -11.07
N LYS A 6 17.38 5.52 -10.80
CA LYS A 6 15.91 5.42 -10.71
C LYS A 6 15.28 4.99 -12.04
N LYS A 7 15.78 5.53 -13.16
CA LYS A 7 15.27 5.22 -14.50
C LYS A 7 15.61 3.79 -14.93
N SER A 8 16.79 3.28 -14.57
CA SER A 8 17.15 1.88 -14.87
C SER A 8 16.30 0.91 -14.05
N LEU A 9 16.06 1.18 -12.76
CA LEU A 9 15.22 0.34 -11.91
C LEU A 9 13.77 0.29 -12.39
N SER A 10 13.18 1.41 -12.83
CA SER A 10 11.81 1.40 -13.36
C SER A 10 11.67 0.56 -14.62
N LEU A 11 12.67 0.62 -15.52
CA LEU A 11 12.68 -0.18 -16.74
C LEU A 11 12.77 -1.68 -16.41
N LEU A 12 13.65 -2.06 -15.49
CA LEU A 12 13.77 -3.46 -15.05
C LEU A 12 12.47 -3.98 -14.40
N ILE A 13 11.80 -3.15 -13.59
CA ILE A 13 10.52 -3.50 -12.98
C ILE A 13 9.43 -3.69 -14.04
N ASP A 14 9.42 -2.85 -15.08
CA ASP A 14 8.44 -2.93 -16.16
C ASP A 14 8.70 -4.10 -17.13
N GLU A 15 9.95 -4.54 -17.27
CA GLU A 15 10.34 -5.72 -18.05
C GLU A 15 9.98 -7.03 -17.34
N ILE A 16 10.10 -7.07 -16.01
CA ILE A 16 9.89 -8.29 -15.23
C ILE A 16 8.42 -8.43 -14.78
N LEU A 17 7.78 -7.34 -14.38
CA LEU A 17 6.45 -7.36 -13.81
C LEU A 17 5.41 -6.79 -14.76
N THR A 18 4.36 -7.55 -14.99
CA THR A 18 3.17 -7.06 -15.67
C THR A 18 2.47 -5.97 -14.86
N THR A 19 1.65 -5.17 -15.54
CA THR A 19 0.78 -4.16 -14.92
C THR A 19 -0.03 -4.76 -13.76
N THR A 20 -0.59 -5.95 -13.94
CA THR A 20 -1.39 -6.64 -12.92
C THR A 20 -0.55 -7.07 -11.72
N GLU A 21 0.65 -7.59 -11.93
CA GLU A 21 1.54 -8.00 -10.85
C GLU A 21 2.03 -6.82 -10.03
N LYS A 22 2.36 -5.69 -10.68
CA LYS A 22 2.69 -4.43 -10.00
C LYS A 22 1.54 -3.97 -9.10
N ILE A 23 0.31 -3.98 -9.61
CA ILE A 23 -0.89 -3.64 -8.82
C ILE A 23 -1.05 -4.61 -7.65
N MET A 24 -0.92 -5.92 -7.87
CA MET A 24 -1.09 -6.91 -6.80
C MET A 24 -0.01 -6.77 -5.72
N LEU A 25 1.23 -6.50 -6.10
CA LEU A 25 2.34 -6.27 -5.17
C LEU A 25 2.08 -5.01 -4.33
N ALA A 26 1.66 -3.92 -4.97
CA ALA A 26 1.32 -2.68 -4.31
C ALA A 26 0.14 -2.85 -3.33
N LYS A 27 -0.90 -3.58 -3.73
CA LYS A 27 -2.04 -3.92 -2.85
C LYS A 27 -1.60 -4.76 -1.66
N ARG A 28 -0.77 -5.80 -1.85
CA ARG A 28 -0.27 -6.64 -0.76
C ARG A 28 0.55 -5.82 0.24
N LEU A 29 1.42 -4.93 -0.25
CA LEU A 29 2.19 -4.02 0.60
C LEU A 29 1.26 -3.10 1.39
N ALA A 30 0.26 -2.49 0.74
CA ALA A 30 -0.72 -1.66 1.41
C ALA A 30 -1.50 -2.43 2.50
N VAL A 31 -1.91 -3.69 2.27
CA VAL A 31 -2.55 -4.51 3.31
C VAL A 31 -1.65 -4.65 4.54
N ILE A 32 -0.37 -4.98 4.35
CA ILE A 32 0.58 -5.17 5.47
C ILE A 32 0.67 -3.90 6.33
N LEU A 33 0.79 -2.76 5.68
CA LEU A 33 0.96 -1.46 6.34
C LEU A 33 -0.34 -0.96 7.00
N MET A 34 -1.49 -1.19 6.37
CA MET A 34 -2.78 -0.84 6.96
C MET A 34 -3.10 -1.71 8.18
N LEU A 35 -2.74 -3.00 8.14
CA LEU A 35 -2.88 -3.91 9.29
C LEU A 35 -1.95 -3.50 10.43
N SER A 36 -0.71 -3.10 10.14
CA SER A 36 0.22 -2.61 11.17
C SER A 36 -0.22 -1.29 11.80
N GLY A 37 -0.99 -0.48 11.08
CA GLY A 37 -1.71 0.69 11.58
C GLY A 37 -3.04 0.38 12.27
N ASN A 38 -3.32 -0.88 12.64
CA ASN A 38 -4.56 -1.33 13.29
C ASN A 38 -5.85 -1.02 12.50
N THR A 39 -5.78 -0.94 11.17
CA THR A 39 -6.99 -0.75 10.35
C THR A 39 -7.83 -2.04 10.33
N PRO A 40 -9.16 -1.97 10.54
CA PRO A 40 -10.02 -3.16 10.51
C PRO A 40 -9.96 -3.91 9.17
N GLN A 41 -9.82 -5.24 9.21
CA GLN A 41 -9.61 -6.09 8.03
C GLN A 41 -10.67 -5.91 6.93
N HIS A 42 -11.95 -5.79 7.30
CA HIS A 42 -13.05 -5.59 6.35
C HIS A 42 -12.89 -4.27 5.56
N LYS A 43 -12.45 -3.19 6.22
CA LYS A 43 -12.22 -1.90 5.55
C LYS A 43 -11.05 -1.99 4.58
N ILE A 44 -10.01 -2.75 4.91
CA ILE A 44 -8.86 -2.97 4.03
C ILE A 44 -9.30 -3.73 2.77
N ALA A 45 -10.09 -4.80 2.95
CA ALA A 45 -10.63 -5.59 1.84
C ALA A 45 -11.45 -4.70 0.89
N ASP A 46 -12.33 -3.88 1.45
CA ASP A 46 -13.20 -2.98 0.68
C ASP A 46 -12.43 -1.85 -0.03
N ALA A 47 -11.43 -1.28 0.64
CA ALA A 47 -10.62 -0.17 0.12
C ALA A 47 -9.69 -0.63 -1.00
N LEU A 48 -9.02 -1.77 -0.84
CA LEU A 48 -8.03 -2.28 -1.79
C LEU A 48 -8.62 -3.23 -2.84
N LYS A 49 -9.91 -3.58 -2.73
CA LYS A 49 -10.58 -4.57 -3.58
C LYS A 49 -9.79 -5.88 -3.61
N VAL A 50 -9.42 -6.36 -2.43
CA VAL A 50 -8.77 -7.66 -2.24
C VAL A 50 -9.73 -8.58 -1.51
N SER A 51 -9.65 -9.87 -1.78
CA SER A 51 -10.47 -10.85 -1.06
C SER A 51 -10.21 -10.76 0.45
N PRO A 52 -11.24 -10.86 1.32
CA PRO A 52 -11.06 -10.97 2.76
C PRO A 52 -10.08 -12.08 3.14
N THR A 53 -10.08 -13.20 2.41
CA THR A 53 -9.14 -14.31 2.65
C THR A 53 -7.68 -13.91 2.41
N THR A 54 -7.42 -12.94 1.53
CA THR A 54 -6.07 -12.40 1.32
C THR A 54 -5.64 -11.56 2.51
N VAL A 55 -6.54 -10.74 3.06
CA VAL A 55 -6.25 -9.92 4.25
C VAL A 55 -5.98 -10.82 5.46
N VAL A 56 -6.81 -11.85 5.67
CA VAL A 56 -6.61 -12.83 6.76
C VAL A 56 -5.27 -13.55 6.64
N LYS A 57 -4.91 -14.05 5.44
CA LYS A 57 -3.61 -14.71 5.21
C LYS A 57 -2.43 -13.78 5.50
N ILE A 58 -2.55 -12.50 5.16
CA ILE A 58 -1.51 -11.51 5.44
C ILE A 58 -1.45 -11.19 6.94
N SER A 59 -2.60 -11.05 7.62
CA SER A 59 -2.68 -10.85 9.08
C SER A 59 -1.96 -11.97 9.82
N LEU A 60 -2.28 -13.23 9.48
CA LEU A 60 -1.60 -14.38 10.06
C LEU A 60 -0.10 -14.35 9.78
N GLY A 61 0.31 -13.94 8.57
CA GLY A 61 1.71 -13.74 8.23
C GLY A 61 2.40 -12.68 9.09
N ILE A 62 1.70 -11.60 9.46
CA ILE A 62 2.21 -10.58 10.38
C ILE A 62 2.36 -11.17 11.79
N GLU A 63 1.36 -11.90 12.27
CA GLU A 63 1.37 -12.51 13.61
C GLU A 63 2.55 -13.47 13.80
N ILE A 64 2.93 -14.22 12.76
CA ILE A 64 4.09 -15.13 12.78
C ILE A 64 5.42 -14.44 12.42
N GLY A 65 5.45 -13.12 12.27
CA GLY A 65 6.67 -12.34 12.00
C GLY A 65 7.19 -12.39 10.57
N LYS A 66 6.43 -12.94 9.61
CA LYS A 66 6.85 -13.08 8.20
C LYS A 66 7.20 -11.74 7.53
N PHE A 67 6.57 -10.65 8.00
CA PHE A 67 6.71 -9.33 7.40
C PHE A 67 7.49 -8.33 8.28
N ASP A 68 8.22 -8.81 9.29
CA ASP A 68 8.93 -7.97 10.26
C ASP A 68 9.89 -6.97 9.62
N SER A 69 10.61 -7.35 8.56
CA SER A 69 11.51 -6.43 7.86
C SER A 69 10.77 -5.25 7.25
N ILE A 70 9.59 -5.49 6.64
CA ILE A 70 8.73 -4.44 6.07
C ILE A 70 8.19 -3.55 7.19
N LEU A 71 7.76 -4.15 8.30
CA LEU A 71 7.23 -3.42 9.45
C LEU A 71 8.30 -2.58 10.16
N LYS A 72 9.54 -3.06 10.22
CA LYS A 72 10.68 -2.31 10.78
C LYS A 72 10.98 -1.08 9.93
N ILE A 73 11.10 -1.23 8.62
CA ILE A 73 11.32 -0.11 7.67
C ILE A 73 10.17 0.89 7.76
N SER A 74 8.93 0.41 7.86
CA SER A 74 7.76 1.28 7.99
C SER A 74 7.74 2.10 9.29
N LYS A 75 8.26 1.56 10.40
CA LYS A 75 8.27 2.26 11.69
C LYS A 75 9.33 3.38 11.74
N SER A 76 10.44 3.24 11.02
CA SER A 76 11.49 4.27 10.95
C SER A 76 11.14 5.42 10.01
N GLU A 77 10.31 5.19 8.98
CA GLU A 77 9.99 6.17 7.92
C GLU A 77 8.49 6.53 7.86
N ARG A 78 7.84 6.65 9.04
CA ARG A 78 6.37 6.80 9.18
C ARG A 78 5.72 7.84 8.26
N ALA A 79 6.41 8.92 7.89
CA ALA A 79 5.87 9.99 7.05
C ALA A 79 5.82 9.65 5.55
N ASP A 80 6.66 8.74 5.06
CA ASP A 80 6.78 8.44 3.63
C ASP A 80 5.91 7.27 3.21
N MET A 81 5.67 6.30 4.09
CA MET A 81 4.91 5.08 3.74
C MET A 81 3.42 5.35 3.51
N GLU A 82 2.78 6.18 4.32
CA GLU A 82 1.40 6.60 4.08
C GLU A 82 1.28 7.36 2.76
N LYS A 83 2.29 8.18 2.42
CA LYS A 83 2.37 8.91 1.16
C LYS A 83 2.64 7.99 -0.03
N ILE A 84 3.44 6.94 0.14
CA ILE A 84 3.68 5.89 -0.86
C ILE A 84 2.40 5.10 -1.11
N ILE A 85 1.70 4.67 -0.05
CA ILE A 85 0.38 4.03 -0.15
C ILE A 85 -0.59 4.99 -0.84
N TRP A 86 -0.63 6.26 -0.44
CA TRP A 86 -1.49 7.27 -1.07
C TRP A 86 -1.13 7.48 -2.54
N ASN A 87 0.14 7.49 -2.92
CA ASN A 87 0.55 7.61 -4.32
C ASN A 87 0.19 6.36 -5.13
N ILE A 88 0.33 5.18 -4.55
CA ILE A 88 -0.15 3.90 -5.11
C ILE A 88 -1.67 3.95 -5.32
N LEU A 89 -2.41 4.51 -4.37
CA LEU A 89 -3.86 4.61 -4.39
C LEU A 89 -4.39 5.76 -5.27
N THR A 90 -3.63 6.83 -5.45
CA THR A 90 -4.15 8.14 -5.91
C THR A 90 -3.33 8.78 -7.03
N ALA A 91 -2.00 8.63 -7.06
CA ALA A 91 -1.12 9.35 -7.99
C ALA A 91 -0.67 8.51 -9.21
N GLY A 92 -0.77 7.18 -9.15
CA GLY A 92 -0.30 6.29 -10.22
C GLY A 92 -1.32 5.93 -11.31
N GLY A 93 -2.58 6.39 -11.25
CA GLY A 93 -3.60 6.06 -12.27
C GLY A 93 -4.08 4.60 -12.28
N PHE A 94 -3.67 3.78 -11.29
CA PHE A 94 -3.99 2.35 -11.25
C PHE A 94 -5.39 2.00 -10.72
N MET A 95 -6.15 2.95 -10.13
CA MET A 95 -7.52 2.69 -9.67
C MET A 95 -8.39 3.96 -9.73
N PRO A 96 -9.59 3.92 -10.33
CA PRO A 96 -10.50 5.06 -10.31
C PRO A 96 -11.09 5.26 -8.89
N PRO A 97 -11.17 6.52 -8.40
CA PRO A 97 -11.72 6.81 -7.08
C PRO A 97 -13.23 6.56 -7.09
N LYS A 98 -13.69 5.46 -6.46
CA LYS A 98 -15.13 5.12 -6.33
C LYS A 98 -15.66 5.16 -4.90
N VAL A 99 -14.98 5.83 -3.97
CA VAL A 99 -15.52 6.05 -2.62
C VAL A 99 -15.67 7.55 -2.41
N GLY A 100 -16.92 8.02 -2.37
CA GLY A 100 -17.30 9.42 -2.57
C GLY A 100 -16.63 10.42 -1.62
N ARG A 101 -16.52 11.67 -2.11
CA ARG A 101 -15.99 12.90 -1.46
C ARG A 101 -16.28 13.03 0.05
N LYS A 102 -17.39 12.50 0.55
CA LYS A 102 -17.86 12.65 1.93
C LYS A 102 -17.00 11.89 2.97
N TYR A 103 -16.39 10.76 2.60
CA TYR A 103 -15.50 10.00 3.50
C TYR A 103 -14.18 10.73 3.76
N TRP A 104 -13.76 11.60 2.83
CA TRP A 104 -12.44 12.22 2.78
C TRP A 104 -12.30 13.51 3.62
N LYS A 105 -13.39 14.06 4.15
CA LYS A 105 -13.35 15.21 5.08
C LYS A 105 -12.84 14.85 6.49
N LYS A 106 -12.84 13.56 6.86
CA LYS A 106 -12.46 13.14 8.22
C LYS A 106 -10.94 13.13 8.44
N TYR A 107 -10.17 12.82 7.40
CA TYR A 107 -8.71 12.72 7.48
C TYR A 107 -7.98 14.00 7.07
N SER A 108 -8.63 14.93 6.36
CA SER A 108 -8.08 16.25 6.04
C SER A 108 -8.04 17.23 7.23
N LYS A 109 -8.58 16.84 8.40
CA LYS A 109 -8.71 17.71 9.59
C LYS A 109 -7.71 17.37 10.70
N GLN A 110 -6.87 16.34 10.53
CA GLN A 110 -5.85 15.94 11.51
C GLN A 110 -4.42 16.38 11.13
N SER A 111 -4.26 17.13 10.04
CA SER A 111 -3.01 17.82 9.71
C SER A 111 -3.16 19.32 10.02
N ASN A 112 -3.09 19.67 11.30
CA ASN A 112 -2.67 20.99 11.77
C ASN A 112 -2.15 20.86 13.20
#